data_AF-A0A927AQM8-F1
#
_entry.id   AF-A0A927AQM8-F1
#
_cell.length_a   1.000
_cell.length_b   1.000
_cell.length_c   1.000
_cell.angle_alpha   90.00
_cell.angle_beta   90.00
_cell.angle_gamma   90.00
#
_symmetry.space_group_name_H-M   'P 1'
#
loop_
_entity.id
_entity.type
_entity.pdbx_description
1 polymer ?
#
loop_
_entity_poly.entity_id
_entity_poly.type
_entity_poly.pdbx_seq_one_letter_code
_entity_poly.pdbx_strand_id
1 'polypeptide(L)'
;MIQYRFYPTLLNVFSRYLHGGNLSVQELIDTINRVPTPTTAAQERGVSFEEAVVKGTGEDRFDAEIIRKVRKLLPRPIVDTQVYCQLEIDDVLFYGYVDLIGKFKAVDIKTTGSYQPGRYVHNHQNLYLHALKRKGIKLMEYVITAFSADGQSEVFVESYALTHPIDRQIEEIRLFKSFLEEHRPLIVDKKIFVAPGEDADARRSQSS
;
A
#
# COMPACT_ATOMS: atom_id res chain seq x y z
N MET A 1 5.31 2.93 -24.32
CA MET A 1 6.31 3.63 -23.48
C MET A 1 5.61 4.03 -22.20
N ILE A 2 6.26 3.89 -21.05
CA ILE A 2 5.67 4.31 -19.77
C ILE A 2 5.57 5.84 -19.75
N GLN A 3 4.40 6.36 -19.38
CA GLN A 3 4.09 7.78 -19.26
C GLN A 3 3.82 8.20 -17.82
N TYR A 4 3.37 7.26 -16.97
CA TYR A 4 2.99 7.54 -15.59
C TYR A 4 3.66 6.59 -14.60
N ARG A 5 3.90 7.05 -13.38
CA ARG A 5 4.36 6.23 -12.26
C ARG A 5 3.41 6.34 -11.09
N PHE A 6 2.73 5.25 -10.75
CA PHE A 6 1.75 5.21 -9.67
C PHE A 6 2.17 4.25 -8.56
N TYR A 7 1.74 4.55 -7.34
CA TYR A 7 2.00 3.74 -6.17
C TYR A 7 0.70 3.52 -5.37
N PRO A 8 0.57 2.38 -4.66
CA PRO A 8 -0.72 1.94 -4.15
C PRO A 8 -1.39 2.92 -3.17
N THR A 9 -0.64 3.60 -2.31
CA THR A 9 -1.23 4.55 -1.35
C THR A 9 -1.88 5.73 -2.07
N LEU A 10 -1.28 6.25 -3.15
CA LEU A 10 -1.86 7.29 -3.99
C LEU A 10 -3.16 6.82 -4.66
N LEU A 11 -3.14 5.64 -5.29
CA LEU A 11 -4.33 5.08 -5.93
C LEU A 11 -5.45 4.77 -4.93
N ASN A 12 -5.10 4.31 -3.72
CA ASN A 12 -6.07 4.12 -2.65
C ASN A 12 -6.69 5.46 -2.19
N VAL A 13 -5.93 6.56 -2.17
CA VAL A 13 -6.48 7.89 -1.88
C VAL A 13 -7.44 8.33 -2.99
N PHE A 14 -7.07 8.13 -4.26
CA PHE A 14 -7.94 8.40 -5.40
C PHE A 14 -9.22 7.57 -5.38
N SER A 15 -9.13 6.28 -5.04
CA SER A 15 -10.30 5.41 -4.85
C SER A 15 -11.28 6.00 -3.83
N ARG A 16 -10.80 6.48 -2.68
CA ARG A 16 -11.66 7.13 -1.69
C ARG A 16 -12.34 8.39 -2.25
N TYR A 17 -11.63 9.19 -3.02
CA TYR A 17 -12.22 10.36 -3.71
C TYR A 17 -13.34 9.93 -4.66
N LEU A 18 -13.08 8.95 -5.53
CA LEU A 18 -14.02 8.48 -6.55
C LEU A 18 -15.32 7.92 -5.95
N HIS A 19 -15.21 7.20 -4.83
CA HIS A 19 -16.34 6.50 -4.21
C HIS A 19 -17.02 7.31 -3.09
N GLY A 20 -16.93 8.64 -3.15
CA GLY A 20 -17.68 9.54 -2.27
C GLY A 20 -17.15 9.60 -0.83
N GLY A 21 -15.88 9.28 -0.61
CA GLY A 21 -15.22 9.54 0.66
C GLY A 21 -15.15 11.05 0.96
N ASN A 22 -14.94 11.38 2.24
CA ASN A 22 -14.77 12.76 2.68
C ASN A 22 -13.38 13.30 2.28
N LEU A 23 -13.16 13.50 0.98
CA LEU A 23 -11.93 14.01 0.39
C LEU A 23 -12.28 14.96 -0.76
N SER A 24 -11.88 16.23 -0.64
CA SER A 24 -12.05 17.24 -1.68
C SER A 24 -11.04 17.06 -2.82
N VAL A 25 -11.33 17.69 -3.96
CA VAL A 25 -10.41 17.74 -5.11
C VAL A 25 -9.06 18.36 -4.72
N GLN A 26 -9.08 19.43 -3.93
CA GLN A 26 -7.85 20.11 -3.50
C GLN A 26 -7.00 19.21 -2.61
N GLU A 27 -7.60 18.50 -1.64
CA GLU A 27 -6.85 17.56 -0.78
C GLU A 27 -6.26 16.38 -1.58
N LEU A 28 -6.96 15.92 -2.63
CA LEU A 28 -6.42 14.93 -3.55
C LEU A 28 -5.23 15.49 -4.34
N ILE A 29 -5.33 16.70 -4.89
CA ILE A 29 -4.23 17.37 -5.60
C ILE A 29 -3.03 17.58 -4.68
N ASP A 30 -3.25 18.02 -3.44
CA ASP A 30 -2.19 18.20 -2.44
C ASP A 30 -1.49 16.86 -2.14
N THR A 31 -2.26 15.77 -2.07
CA THR A 31 -1.71 14.42 -1.91
C THR A 31 -0.87 14.01 -3.12
N ILE A 32 -1.35 14.22 -4.35
CA ILE A 32 -0.61 13.95 -5.58
C ILE A 32 0.71 14.73 -5.58
N ASN A 33 0.65 16.00 -5.16
CA ASN A 33 1.80 16.90 -5.09
C ASN A 33 2.73 16.66 -3.89
N ARG A 34 2.43 15.65 -3.05
CA ARG A 34 3.15 15.34 -1.81
C ARG A 34 3.32 16.55 -0.88
N VAL A 35 2.29 17.39 -0.80
CA VAL A 35 2.26 18.48 0.20
C VAL A 35 2.40 17.84 1.59
N PRO A 36 3.42 18.23 2.38
CA PRO A 36 3.67 17.60 3.66
C PRO A 36 2.48 17.71 4.60
N THR A 37 2.09 16.58 5.19
CA THR A 37 1.07 16.54 6.24
C THR A 37 1.73 16.12 7.56
N PRO A 38 1.30 16.65 8.71
CA PRO A 38 1.81 16.22 10.01
C PRO A 38 1.60 14.71 10.19
N THR A 39 2.61 14.03 10.72
CA THR A 39 2.46 12.63 11.10
C THR A 39 1.46 12.52 12.25
N THR A 40 0.42 11.74 12.06
CA THR A 40 -0.59 11.48 13.09
C THR A 40 -0.12 10.39 14.05
N ALA A 41 -0.61 10.40 15.29
CA ALA A 41 -0.34 9.33 16.26
C ALA A 41 -0.77 7.94 15.76
N ALA A 42 -1.75 7.86 14.85
CA ALA A 42 -2.15 6.61 14.21
C ALA A 42 -1.10 6.09 13.22
N GLN A 43 -0.50 6.98 12.42
CA GLN A 43 0.60 6.63 11.51
C GLN A 43 1.85 6.21 12.27
N GLU A 44 2.24 6.97 13.30
CA GLU A 44 3.41 6.64 14.13
C GLU A 44 3.24 5.28 14.83
N ARG A 45 2.04 4.98 15.34
CA ARG A 45 1.72 3.67 15.92
C ARG A 45 1.83 2.55 14.89
N GLY A 46 1.38 2.79 13.66
CA GLY A 46 1.51 1.82 12.57
C GLY A 46 2.96 1.46 12.29
N VAL A 47 3.82 2.48 12.10
CA VAL A 47 5.25 2.29 11.84
C VAL A 47 5.93 1.57 13.01
N SER A 48 5.74 2.06 14.24
CA SER A 48 6.36 1.45 15.43
C SER A 48 5.87 0.03 15.68
N PHE A 49 4.61 -0.29 15.36
CA PHE A 49 4.08 -1.65 15.50
C PHE A 49 4.69 -2.61 14.47
N GLU A 50 4.85 -2.18 13.22
CA GLU A 50 5.54 -2.97 12.20
C GLU A 50 6.99 -3.28 12.63
N GLU A 51 7.72 -2.27 13.14
CA GLU A 51 9.08 -2.47 13.64
C GLU A 51 9.14 -3.42 14.83
N ALA A 52 8.21 -3.32 15.78
CA ALA A 52 8.11 -4.25 16.90
C ALA A 52 7.85 -5.68 16.42
N VAL A 53 6.90 -5.87 15.51
CA VAL A 53 6.54 -7.19 14.99
C VAL A 53 7.68 -7.82 14.19
N VAL A 54 8.31 -7.07 13.30
CA VAL A 54 9.29 -7.57 12.32
C VAL A 54 10.71 -7.61 12.88
N LYS A 55 11.14 -6.55 13.57
CA LYS A 55 12.54 -6.37 14.04
C LYS A 55 12.70 -6.63 15.54
N GLY A 56 11.61 -6.59 16.30
CA GLY A 56 11.63 -6.69 17.77
C GLY A 56 11.99 -5.38 18.47
N THR A 57 11.93 -4.25 17.76
CA THR A 57 12.23 -2.93 18.32
C THR A 57 11.00 -2.34 18.98
N GLY A 58 11.10 -1.94 20.25
CA GLY A 58 10.01 -1.24 20.96
C GLY A 58 8.79 -2.12 21.25
N GLU A 59 8.99 -3.43 21.41
CA GLU A 59 7.91 -4.38 21.75
C GLU A 59 7.19 -4.05 23.06
N ASP A 60 7.90 -3.45 24.02
CA ASP A 60 7.40 -3.02 25.33
C ASP A 60 6.28 -1.97 25.24
N ARG A 61 6.12 -1.32 24.08
CA ARG A 61 5.05 -0.37 23.79
C ARG A 61 3.71 -1.05 23.46
N PHE A 62 3.70 -2.36 23.25
CA PHE A 62 2.54 -3.10 22.77
C PHE A 62 2.24 -4.32 23.65
N ASP A 63 1.00 -4.79 23.61
CA ASP A 63 0.61 -6.03 24.27
C ASP A 63 1.40 -7.21 23.67
N ALA A 64 2.15 -7.91 24.52
CA ALA A 64 2.97 -9.06 24.12
C ALA A 64 2.14 -10.20 23.50
N GLU A 65 0.88 -10.37 23.91
CA GLU A 65 -0.01 -11.34 23.31
C GLU A 65 -0.36 -10.97 21.86
N ILE A 66 -0.57 -9.67 21.60
CA ILE A 66 -0.84 -9.15 20.25
C ILE A 66 0.38 -9.33 19.35
N ILE A 67 1.58 -8.95 19.82
CA ILE A 67 2.84 -9.19 19.10
C ILE A 67 2.99 -10.68 18.75
N ARG A 68 2.77 -11.56 19.73
CA ARG A 68 2.83 -13.02 19.53
C ARG A 68 1.79 -13.52 18.54
N LYS A 69 0.56 -13.00 18.58
CA LYS A 69 -0.52 -13.36 17.63
C LYS A 69 -0.12 -12.96 16.21
N VAL A 70 0.32 -11.73 15.99
CA VAL A 70 0.74 -11.26 14.66
C VAL A 70 1.94 -12.06 14.13
N ARG A 71 2.98 -12.30 14.95
CA ARG A 71 4.14 -13.13 14.57
C ARG A 71 3.82 -14.58 14.20
N LYS A 72 2.70 -15.12 14.66
CA LYS A 72 2.21 -16.45 14.22
C LYS A 72 1.62 -16.43 12.82
N LEU A 73 1.15 -15.27 12.35
CA LEU A 73 0.52 -15.10 11.04
C LEU A 73 1.54 -14.76 9.95
N LEU A 74 2.70 -14.22 10.32
CA LEU A 74 3.78 -13.91 9.37
C LEU A 74 4.26 -15.16 8.61
N PRO A 75 4.83 -14.99 7.40
CA PRO A 75 5.35 -16.11 6.63
C PRO A 75 6.46 -16.86 7.36
N ARG A 76 6.54 -18.19 7.17
CA ARG A 76 7.61 -19.04 7.74
C ARG A 76 8.18 -19.97 6.67
N PRO A 77 9.47 -19.84 6.29
CA PRO A 77 10.36 -18.74 6.66
C PRO A 77 9.90 -17.41 6.06
N ILE A 78 10.26 -16.30 6.70
CA ILE A 78 10.31 -14.99 6.05
C ILE A 78 11.46 -15.07 5.06
N VAL A 79 11.17 -14.86 3.78
CA VAL A 79 12.16 -14.92 2.69
C VAL A 79 12.83 -13.55 2.54
N ASP A 80 12.06 -12.47 2.61
CA ASP A 80 12.56 -11.11 2.48
C ASP A 80 11.57 -10.11 3.10
N THR A 81 12.05 -8.90 3.41
CA THR A 81 11.27 -7.81 4.02
C THR A 81 11.39 -6.54 3.17
N GLN A 82 10.38 -5.67 3.17
CA GLN A 82 10.38 -4.41 2.42
C GLN A 82 10.72 -4.65 0.94
N VAL A 83 9.96 -5.54 0.30
CA VAL A 83 10.26 -6.05 -1.04
C VAL A 83 9.71 -5.09 -2.09
N TYR A 84 10.60 -4.57 -2.93
CA TYR A 84 10.22 -3.75 -4.07
C TYR A 84 9.41 -4.56 -5.10
N CYS A 85 8.25 -4.02 -5.45
CA CYS A 85 7.33 -4.55 -6.44
C CYS A 85 7.19 -3.55 -7.58
N GLN A 86 7.19 -4.04 -8.82
CA GLN A 86 6.79 -3.26 -9.97
C GLN A 86 5.98 -4.08 -10.96
N LEU A 87 5.04 -3.42 -11.62
CA LEU A 87 4.14 -3.98 -12.62
C LEU A 87 3.85 -2.91 -13.67
N GLU A 88 4.02 -3.25 -14.94
CA GLU A 88 3.58 -2.40 -16.04
C GLU A 88 2.12 -2.71 -16.37
N ILE A 89 1.29 -1.67 -16.41
CA ILE A 89 -0.12 -1.72 -16.77
C ILE A 89 -0.33 -0.65 -17.85
N ASP A 90 -0.47 -1.08 -19.10
CA ASP A 90 -0.49 -0.18 -20.27
C ASP A 90 0.74 0.75 -20.30
N ASP A 91 0.54 2.06 -20.16
CA ASP A 91 1.58 3.09 -20.09
C ASP A 91 1.87 3.56 -18.65
N VAL A 92 1.47 2.78 -17.65
CA VAL A 92 1.68 3.06 -16.23
C VAL A 92 2.69 2.06 -15.64
N LEU A 93 3.70 2.58 -14.95
CA LEU A 93 4.50 1.79 -14.02
C LEU A 93 3.88 1.88 -12.63
N PHE A 94 3.24 0.80 -12.20
CA PHE A 94 2.80 0.62 -10.82
C PHE A 94 3.98 0.09 -10.00
N TYR A 95 4.29 0.74 -8.87
CA TYR A 95 5.40 0.32 -8.01
C TYR A 95 5.12 0.58 -6.53
N GLY A 96 5.87 -0.11 -5.66
CA GLY A 96 5.82 0.08 -4.23
C GLY A 96 6.60 -0.98 -3.47
N TYR A 97 6.36 -1.06 -2.16
CA TYR A 97 6.96 -2.06 -1.29
C TYR A 97 5.86 -2.86 -0.59
N VAL A 98 6.09 -4.16 -0.45
CA VAL A 98 5.31 -5.03 0.43
C VAL A 98 6.17 -5.39 1.64
N ASP A 99 5.57 -5.45 2.82
CA ASP A 99 6.33 -5.53 4.07
C ASP A 99 7.13 -6.82 4.17
N LEU A 100 6.53 -7.95 3.79
CA LEU A 100 7.12 -9.27 3.94
C LEU A 100 6.72 -10.19 2.79
N ILE A 101 7.64 -11.07 2.37
CA ILE A 101 7.31 -12.22 1.54
C ILE A 101 7.81 -13.51 2.18
N GLY A 102 7.05 -14.59 2.00
CA GLY A 102 7.52 -15.96 2.19
C GLY A 102 7.71 -16.67 0.85
N LYS A 103 7.68 -18.00 0.87
CA LYS A 103 7.77 -18.82 -0.37
C LYS A 103 6.52 -18.76 -1.25
N PHE A 104 5.35 -18.53 -0.65
CA PHE A 104 4.04 -18.64 -1.32
C PHE A 104 3.14 -17.42 -1.12
N LYS A 105 3.32 -16.67 -0.03
CA LYS A 105 2.47 -15.52 0.33
C LYS A 105 3.29 -14.27 0.57
N ALA A 106 2.71 -13.13 0.22
CA ALA A 106 3.13 -11.82 0.68
C ALA A 106 2.23 -11.39 1.85
N VAL A 107 2.80 -10.66 2.80
CA VAL A 107 2.10 -10.15 3.98
C VAL A 107 2.33 -8.66 4.08
N ASP A 108 1.24 -7.94 4.32
CA ASP A 108 1.23 -6.52 4.65
C ASP A 108 0.66 -6.33 6.05
N ILE A 109 1.39 -5.64 6.90
CA ILE A 109 1.01 -5.38 8.29
C ILE A 109 0.24 -4.07 8.33
N LYS A 110 -0.98 -4.13 8.87
CA LYS A 110 -1.87 -2.97 8.94
C LYS A 110 -2.30 -2.71 10.37
N THR A 111 -2.42 -1.44 10.71
CA THR A 111 -3.02 -1.02 11.99
C THR A 111 -4.22 -0.14 11.72
N THR A 112 -5.25 -0.25 12.56
CA THR A 112 -6.43 0.61 12.46
C THR A 112 -7.06 0.88 13.82
N GLY A 113 -7.85 1.95 13.96
CA GLY A 113 -8.64 2.18 15.17
C GLY A 113 -9.95 1.39 15.23
N SER A 114 -10.43 0.91 14.07
CA SER A 114 -11.62 0.08 13.96
C SER A 114 -11.56 -0.70 12.64
N TYR A 115 -11.73 -2.02 12.73
CA TYR A 115 -11.71 -2.91 11.58
C TYR A 115 -13.15 -3.22 11.12
N GLN A 116 -13.30 -3.37 9.80
CA GLN A 116 -14.52 -3.83 9.15
C GLN A 116 -14.16 -4.90 8.12
N PRO A 117 -14.87 -6.04 8.07
CA PRO A 117 -14.61 -7.08 7.09
C PRO A 117 -14.66 -6.59 5.65
N GLY A 118 -13.69 -7.01 4.83
CA GLY A 118 -13.60 -6.67 3.42
C GLY A 118 -12.96 -5.30 3.16
N ARG A 119 -12.25 -4.74 4.13
CA ARG A 119 -11.61 -3.42 4.02
C ARG A 119 -10.58 -3.36 2.90
N TYR A 120 -9.93 -4.47 2.57
CA TYR A 120 -8.85 -4.51 1.58
C TYR A 120 -9.24 -5.21 0.26
N VAL A 121 -10.53 -5.49 0.04
CA VAL A 121 -11.04 -6.15 -1.18
C VAL A 121 -10.62 -5.39 -2.44
N HIS A 122 -10.69 -4.07 -2.41
CA HIS A 122 -10.36 -3.20 -3.53
C HIS A 122 -9.06 -2.42 -3.34
N ASN A 123 -8.23 -2.82 -2.38
CA ASN A 123 -6.96 -2.15 -2.14
C ASN A 123 -6.00 -2.39 -3.31
N HIS A 124 -5.31 -1.33 -3.77
CA HIS A 124 -4.37 -1.42 -4.88
C HIS A 124 -3.11 -2.24 -4.55
N GLN A 125 -2.82 -2.50 -3.28
CA GLN A 125 -1.75 -3.42 -2.88
C GLN A 125 -2.02 -4.87 -3.34
N ASN A 126 -3.27 -5.23 -3.68
CA ASN A 126 -3.57 -6.52 -4.30
C ASN A 126 -2.85 -6.70 -5.65
N LEU A 127 -2.49 -5.61 -6.35
CA LEU A 127 -1.71 -5.66 -7.59
C LEU A 127 -0.28 -6.21 -7.37
N TYR A 128 0.24 -6.19 -6.14
CA TYR A 128 1.53 -6.82 -5.84
C TYR A 128 1.55 -8.32 -6.15
N LEU A 129 0.41 -9.02 -6.11
CA LEU A 129 0.32 -10.43 -6.53
C LEU A 129 0.79 -10.62 -7.98
N HIS A 130 0.40 -9.71 -8.87
CA HIS A 130 0.78 -9.78 -10.28
C HIS A 130 2.24 -9.40 -10.49
N ALA A 131 2.77 -8.47 -9.68
CA ALA A 131 4.20 -8.13 -9.66
C ALA A 131 5.08 -9.30 -9.16
N LEU A 132 4.59 -10.04 -8.17
CA LEU A 132 5.34 -11.07 -7.45
C LEU A 132 5.09 -12.50 -7.96
N LYS A 133 4.16 -12.74 -8.89
CA LYS A 133 3.82 -14.08 -9.39
C LYS A 133 5.03 -14.89 -9.87
N ARG A 134 6.03 -14.22 -10.47
CA ARG A 134 7.28 -14.86 -10.94
C ARG A 134 8.18 -15.33 -9.80
N LYS A 135 8.01 -14.77 -8.60
CA LYS A 135 8.66 -15.23 -7.35
C LYS A 135 7.89 -16.34 -6.64
N GLY A 136 6.84 -16.89 -7.27
CA GLY A 136 6.03 -17.97 -6.71
C GLY A 136 4.95 -17.53 -5.71
N ILE A 137 4.79 -16.21 -5.51
CA ILE A 137 3.76 -15.65 -4.63
C ILE A 137 2.39 -15.76 -5.28
N LYS A 138 1.42 -16.34 -4.57
CA LYS A 138 0.05 -16.54 -5.04
C LYS A 138 -1.02 -16.08 -4.06
N LEU A 139 -0.63 -15.58 -2.89
CA LEU A 139 -1.51 -15.15 -1.82
C LEU A 139 -1.00 -13.83 -1.23
N MET A 140 -1.89 -12.88 -1.03
CA MET A 140 -1.65 -11.61 -0.35
C MET A 140 -2.48 -11.62 0.92
N GLU A 141 -1.83 -11.45 2.06
CA GLU A 141 -2.52 -11.35 3.35
C GLU A 141 -2.31 -9.98 3.96
N TYR A 142 -3.39 -9.35 4.39
CA TYR A 142 -3.35 -8.19 5.26
C TYR A 142 -3.49 -8.69 6.69
N VAL A 143 -2.42 -8.59 7.47
CA VAL A 143 -2.45 -8.90 8.91
C VAL A 143 -2.75 -7.61 9.65
N ILE A 144 -3.96 -7.50 10.16
CA ILE A 144 -4.55 -6.25 10.61
C ILE A 144 -4.67 -6.28 12.12
N THR A 145 -4.08 -5.29 12.80
CA THR A 145 -4.27 -5.08 14.24
C THR A 145 -5.17 -3.86 14.45
N ALA A 146 -6.34 -4.09 15.04
CA ALA A 146 -7.23 -3.02 15.47
C ALA A 146 -6.86 -2.61 16.89
N PHE A 147 -6.46 -1.35 17.08
CA PHE A 147 -6.22 -0.74 18.39
C PHE A 147 -7.43 0.13 18.74
N SER A 148 -8.42 -0.47 19.42
CA SER A 148 -9.67 0.20 19.78
C SER A 148 -9.43 1.25 20.87
N ALA A 149 -10.31 2.26 20.91
CA ALA A 149 -10.21 3.38 21.85
C ALA A 149 -10.44 2.97 23.32
N ASP A 150 -11.11 1.84 23.55
CA ASP A 150 -11.33 1.23 24.87
C ASP A 150 -10.10 0.45 25.39
N GLY A 151 -9.00 0.45 24.64
CA GLY A 151 -7.76 -0.25 24.98
C GLY A 151 -7.75 -1.72 24.56
N GLN A 152 -8.86 -2.26 24.02
CA GLN A 152 -8.86 -3.62 23.47
C GLN A 152 -8.16 -3.65 22.12
N SER A 153 -7.40 -4.72 21.88
CA SER A 153 -6.71 -4.93 20.62
C SER A 153 -7.07 -6.28 20.04
N GLU A 154 -7.38 -6.29 18.75
CA GLU A 154 -7.77 -7.51 18.03
C GLU A 154 -6.96 -7.67 16.75
N VAL A 155 -6.72 -8.91 16.35
CA VAL A 155 -5.94 -9.25 15.16
C VAL A 155 -6.84 -9.98 14.16
N PHE A 156 -6.87 -9.46 12.94
CA PHE A 156 -7.65 -9.99 11.82
C PHE A 156 -6.72 -10.33 10.65
N VAL A 157 -7.22 -11.17 9.74
CA VAL A 157 -6.54 -11.48 8.49
C VAL A 157 -7.54 -11.40 7.35
N GLU A 158 -7.20 -10.62 6.33
CA GLU A 158 -7.85 -10.72 5.02
C GLU A 158 -6.89 -11.37 4.03
N SER A 159 -7.39 -12.33 3.24
CA SER A 159 -6.58 -13.15 2.33
C SER A 159 -7.12 -13.04 0.91
N TYR A 160 -6.25 -12.72 -0.04
CA TYR A 160 -6.59 -12.57 -1.45
C TYR A 160 -5.65 -13.40 -2.32
N ALA A 161 -6.22 -14.34 -3.08
CA ALA A 161 -5.46 -15.18 -4.00
C ALA A 161 -5.11 -14.40 -5.28
N LEU A 162 -4.13 -14.90 -6.06
CA LEU A 162 -3.77 -14.35 -7.38
C LEU A 162 -4.96 -14.27 -8.37
N THR A 163 -6.00 -15.08 -8.15
CA THR A 163 -7.24 -15.07 -8.94
C THR A 163 -8.27 -14.04 -8.47
N HIS A 164 -7.97 -13.27 -7.43
CA HIS A 164 -8.85 -12.20 -6.94
C HIS A 164 -9.07 -11.17 -8.07
N PRO A 165 -10.33 -10.76 -8.34
CA PRO A 165 -10.60 -9.79 -9.40
C PRO A 165 -9.89 -8.46 -9.16
N ILE A 166 -9.28 -7.93 -10.23
CA ILE A 166 -8.55 -6.64 -10.22
C ILE A 166 -9.16 -5.60 -11.14
N ASP A 167 -10.30 -5.89 -11.77
CA ASP A 167 -10.91 -5.04 -12.81
C ASP A 167 -11.18 -3.62 -12.29
N ARG A 168 -11.61 -3.50 -11.03
CA ARG A 168 -11.84 -2.21 -10.39
C ARG A 168 -10.55 -1.40 -10.24
N GLN A 169 -9.45 -2.02 -9.82
CA GLN A 169 -8.16 -1.34 -9.69
C GLN A 169 -7.61 -0.91 -11.04
N ILE A 170 -7.78 -1.73 -12.08
CA ILE A 170 -7.38 -1.38 -13.45
C ILE A 170 -8.22 -0.19 -13.96
N GLU A 171 -9.52 -0.18 -13.70
CA GLU A 171 -10.38 0.94 -14.08
C GLU A 171 -10.04 2.23 -13.32
N GLU A 172 -9.79 2.13 -12.01
CA GLU A 172 -9.38 3.27 -11.20
C GLU A 172 -8.02 3.85 -11.65
N ILE A 173 -7.10 3.03 -12.16
CA ILE A 173 -5.87 3.50 -12.81
C ILE A 173 -6.18 4.33 -14.06
N ARG A 174 -7.12 3.90 -14.91
CA ARG A 174 -7.52 4.66 -16.10
C ARG A 174 -8.18 5.98 -15.75
N LEU A 175 -9.10 5.96 -14.80
CA LEU A 175 -9.78 7.16 -14.29
C LEU A 175 -8.78 8.12 -13.65
N PHE A 176 -7.77 7.60 -12.93
CA PHE A 176 -6.75 8.44 -12.33
C PHE A 176 -5.89 9.15 -13.39
N LYS A 177 -5.56 8.48 -14.50
CA LYS A 177 -4.90 9.15 -15.63
C LYS A 177 -5.76 10.29 -16.18
N SER A 178 -7.05 10.05 -16.41
CA SER A 178 -7.98 11.09 -16.88
C SER A 178 -8.03 12.29 -15.93
N PHE A 179 -8.10 12.02 -14.61
CA PHE A 179 -8.06 13.06 -13.59
C PHE A 179 -6.77 13.90 -13.67
N LEU A 180 -5.61 13.24 -13.82
CA LEU A 180 -4.31 13.91 -13.94
C LEU A 180 -4.21 14.77 -15.20
N GLU A 181 -4.79 14.35 -16.32
CA GLU A 181 -4.81 15.16 -17.55
C GLU A 181 -5.71 16.37 -17.42
N GLU A 182 -6.91 16.20 -16.86
CA GLU A 182 -7.87 17.29 -16.61
C GLU A 182 -7.27 18.37 -15.69
N HIS A 183 -6.51 17.95 -14.68
CA HIS A 183 -5.89 18.83 -13.69
C HIS A 183 -4.40 19.07 -13.93
N ARG A 184 -3.88 18.76 -15.13
CA ARG A 184 -2.44 18.79 -15.44
C ARG A 184 -1.71 20.07 -14.99
N PRO A 185 -2.27 21.29 -15.15
CA PRO A 185 -1.61 22.51 -14.66
C PRO A 185 -1.39 22.58 -13.15
N LEU A 186 -2.14 21.80 -12.37
CA LEU A 186 -2.09 21.77 -10.91
C LEU A 186 -1.16 20.67 -10.37
N ILE A 187 -0.72 19.74 -11.22
CA ILE A 187 0.15 18.62 -10.83
C ILE A 187 1.61 19.05 -10.97
N VAL A 188 2.24 19.34 -9.82
CA VAL A 188 3.63 19.79 -9.74
C VAL A 188 4.61 18.66 -9.38
N ASP A 189 4.11 17.53 -8.87
CA ASP A 189 4.96 16.37 -8.59
C ASP A 189 5.45 15.72 -9.89
N LYS A 190 6.71 16.01 -10.22
CA LYS A 190 7.39 15.47 -11.39
C LYS A 190 7.58 13.96 -11.36
N LYS A 191 7.43 13.29 -10.20
CA LYS A 191 7.56 11.83 -10.13
C LYS A 191 6.33 11.10 -10.71
N ILE A 192 5.21 11.79 -10.92
CA ILE A 192 3.99 11.21 -11.47
C ILE A 192 4.12 10.94 -12.97
N PHE A 193 4.72 11.87 -13.72
CA PHE A 193 4.91 11.75 -15.16
C PHE A 193 6.34 11.30 -15.49
N VAL A 194 6.50 10.44 -16.48
CA VAL A 194 7.83 10.05 -16.98
C VAL A 194 8.24 11.04 -18.07
N ALA A 195 9.39 11.69 -17.90
CA ALA A 195 9.90 12.61 -18.91
C ALA A 195 10.43 11.86 -20.14
N PRO A 196 10.39 12.45 -21.35
CA PRO A 196 10.99 11.84 -22.54
C PRO A 196 12.48 11.50 -22.31
N GLY A 197 12.85 10.24 -22.55
CA GLY A 197 14.23 9.75 -22.36
C GLY A 197 14.59 9.40 -20.92
N GLU A 198 13.68 9.56 -19.96
CA GLU A 198 13.87 9.13 -18.58
C GLU A 198 13.69 7.61 -18.45
N ASP A 199 14.56 6.95 -17.69
CA ASP A 199 14.39 5.54 -17.33
C ASP A 199 13.15 5.40 -16.44
N ALA A 200 12.26 4.48 -16.79
CA ALA A 200 11.04 4.25 -16.05
C ALA A 200 11.32 3.70 -14.64
N ASP A 201 12.46 3.04 -14.37
CA ASP A 201 12.77 2.38 -13.10
C ASP A 201 12.65 3.33 -11.89
N ALA A 202 11.61 3.10 -11.07
CA ALA A 202 11.29 3.97 -9.94
C ALA A 202 12.27 3.85 -8.77
N ARG A 203 13.22 2.88 -8.79
CA ARG A 203 14.22 2.75 -7.72
C ARG A 203 15.25 3.89 -7.73
N ARG A 204 15.53 4.50 -8.89
CA ARG A 204 16.51 5.60 -9.00
C ARG A 204 15.95 6.97 -8.63
N SER A 205 14.63 7.14 -8.60
CA SER A 205 13.99 8.41 -8.24
C SER A 205 13.78 8.61 -6.73
N GLN A 206 14.23 7.66 -5.90
CA GLN A 206 14.22 7.75 -4.43
C GLN A 206 15.54 8.24 -3.83
N SER A 207 16.59 8.38 -4.64
CA SER A 207 17.88 8.97 -4.26
C SER A 207 17.94 10.45 -4.64
N SER A 208 17.15 11.28 -3.97
CA SER A 208 17.28 12.75 -3.93
C SER A 208 16.52 13.30 -2.72
#